data_AF-A0A519RWV0-F1
#
_entry.id   AF-A0A519RWV0-F1
#
_cell.length_a   1.000
_cell.length_b   1.000
_cell.length_c   1.000
_cell.angle_alpha   90.00
_cell.angle_beta   90.00
_cell.angle_gamma   90.00
#
_symmetry.space_group_name_H-M   'P 1'
#
loop_
_entity.id
_entity.type
_entity.pdbx_description
1 polymer ?
#
loop_
_entity_poly.entity_id
_entity_poly.type
_entity_poly.pdbx_seq_one_letter_code
_entity_poly.pdbx_strand_id
1 'polypeptide(L)'
;MPSDFRGFDCVEIRFKGGRKEFFRNDQRLPLVTGDAVVVEAPGSGWHLGHVSLKGELVRLQMRKKKVPTDSRDIKPILRVATPDDEERWLAVRDLENGTMFRARAVVDE
;
A
#
# COMPACT_ATOMS: atom_id res chain seq x y z
N MET A 1 -6.66 -15.08 -31.53
CA MET A 1 -7.14 -13.68 -31.34
C MET A 1 -6.09 -12.93 -30.54
N PRO A 2 -5.55 -11.78 -30.99
CA PRO A 2 -4.53 -11.06 -30.24
C PRO A 2 -5.21 -10.00 -29.36
N SER A 3 -5.80 -10.42 -28.26
CA SER A 3 -6.43 -9.54 -27.26
C SER A 3 -5.53 -9.43 -26.04
N ASP A 4 -4.33 -8.94 -26.27
CA ASP A 4 -3.36 -8.67 -25.23
C ASP A 4 -3.38 -7.18 -24.88
N PHE A 5 -4.59 -6.65 -24.62
CA PHE A 5 -4.75 -5.40 -23.90
C PHE A 5 -4.42 -5.66 -22.42
N ARG A 6 -3.16 -6.02 -22.15
CA ARG A 6 -2.64 -6.07 -20.79
C ARG A 6 -2.57 -4.62 -20.32
N GLY A 7 -3.67 -4.16 -19.73
CA GLY A 7 -3.73 -2.87 -19.06
C GLY A 7 -2.59 -2.77 -18.05
N PHE A 8 -2.14 -1.53 -17.78
CA PHE A 8 -0.99 -1.29 -16.93
C PHE A 8 -1.14 -1.95 -15.56
N ASP A 9 -0.27 -2.93 -15.27
CA ASP A 9 -0.40 -3.78 -14.07
C ASP A 9 0.09 -3.11 -12.78
N CYS A 10 0.64 -1.89 -12.83
CA CYS A 10 1.05 -1.17 -11.62
C CYS A 10 -0.08 -0.34 -11.02
N VAL A 11 -0.11 -0.28 -9.70
CA VAL A 11 -1.14 0.37 -8.87
C VAL A 11 -0.45 1.29 -7.87
N GLU A 12 -1.01 2.49 -7.67
CA GLU A 12 -0.59 3.41 -6.63
C GLU A 12 -1.32 3.06 -5.33
N ILE A 13 -0.56 2.71 -4.29
CA ILE A 13 -1.06 2.42 -2.96
C ILE A 13 -0.67 3.56 -2.02
N ARG A 14 -1.63 3.97 -1.18
CA ARG A 14 -1.47 5.00 -0.15
C ARG A 14 -1.42 4.34 1.23
N PHE A 15 -0.42 4.70 2.01
CA PHE A 15 -0.25 4.28 3.40
C PHE A 15 -0.63 5.39 4.39
N LYS A 16 -0.65 5.03 5.68
CA LYS A 16 -0.78 5.98 6.79
C LYS A 16 0.33 7.04 6.72
N GLY A 17 -0.03 8.30 6.98
CA GLY A 17 0.90 9.43 6.88
C GLY A 17 1.05 10.02 5.47
N GLY A 18 0.16 9.67 4.53
CA GLY A 18 0.11 10.27 3.19
C GLY A 18 1.21 9.79 2.24
N ARG A 19 2.01 8.81 2.67
CA ARG A 19 3.02 8.16 1.82
C ARG A 19 2.33 7.36 0.72
N LYS A 20 2.83 7.49 -0.50
CA LYS A 20 2.29 6.84 -1.70
C LYS A 20 3.40 6.13 -2.44
N GLU A 21 3.22 4.85 -2.67
CA GLU A 21 4.17 3.98 -3.36
C GLU A 21 3.47 3.18 -4.46
N PHE A 22 4.26 2.61 -5.35
CA PHE A 22 3.77 1.88 -6.50
C PHE A 22 4.02 0.39 -6.30
N PHE A 23 3.00 -0.41 -6.57
CA PHE A 23 3.05 -1.87 -6.46
C PHE A 23 2.54 -2.53 -7.74
N ARG A 24 3.02 -3.72 -8.03
CA ARG A 24 2.64 -4.50 -9.21
C ARG A 24 1.55 -5.49 -8.87
N ASN A 25 0.43 -5.44 -9.58
CA ASN A 25 -0.67 -6.38 -9.44
C ASN A 25 -0.43 -7.62 -10.32
N ASP A 26 0.57 -8.41 -9.96
CA ASP A 26 0.96 -9.63 -10.68
C ASP A 26 -0.20 -10.63 -10.77
N GLN A 27 -0.96 -10.74 -9.67
CA GLN A 27 -2.11 -11.63 -9.54
C GLN A 27 -3.39 -11.10 -10.20
N ARG A 28 -3.35 -9.91 -10.84
CA ARG A 28 -4.50 -9.28 -11.52
C ARG A 28 -5.76 -9.24 -10.66
N LEU A 29 -5.57 -8.95 -9.37
CA LEU A 29 -6.65 -8.83 -8.40
C LEU A 29 -7.63 -7.73 -8.86
N PRO A 30 -8.94 -7.91 -8.65
CA PRO A 30 -9.96 -6.94 -9.02
C PRO A 30 -9.98 -5.75 -8.03
N LEU A 31 -8.92 -4.94 -8.06
CA LEU A 31 -8.72 -3.82 -7.14
C LEU A 31 -9.56 -2.60 -7.55
N VAL A 32 -10.14 -1.91 -6.58
CA VAL A 32 -10.90 -0.66 -6.78
C VAL A 32 -10.26 0.47 -5.96
N THR A 33 -10.38 1.72 -6.40
CA THR A 33 -9.91 2.86 -5.60
C THR A 33 -10.62 2.89 -4.25
N GLY A 34 -9.85 2.98 -3.17
CA GLY A 34 -10.32 2.90 -1.78
C GLY A 34 -10.18 1.52 -1.15
N ASP A 35 -9.96 0.47 -1.94
CA ASP A 35 -9.85 -0.90 -1.44
C ASP A 35 -8.59 -1.10 -0.60
N ALA A 36 -8.71 -1.83 0.50
CA ALA A 36 -7.59 -2.19 1.35
C ALA A 36 -6.85 -3.40 0.76
N VAL A 37 -5.54 -3.28 0.61
CA VAL A 37 -4.69 -4.32 0.03
C VAL A 37 -3.46 -4.56 0.88
N VAL A 38 -3.03 -5.82 0.89
CA VAL A 38 -1.82 -6.27 1.55
C VAL A 38 -0.70 -6.34 0.53
N VAL A 39 0.37 -5.62 0.80
CA VAL A 39 1.55 -5.55 -0.05
C VAL A 39 2.78 -6.04 0.70
N GLU A 40 3.78 -6.50 -0.05
CA GLU A 40 5.04 -6.92 0.53
C GLU A 40 5.79 -5.72 1.12
N ALA A 41 6.33 -5.87 2.34
CA ALA A 41 7.20 -4.87 2.95
C ALA A 41 8.66 -5.04 2.51
N PRO A 42 9.50 -3.99 2.54
CA PRO A 42 10.94 -4.16 2.51
C PRO A 42 11.43 -4.86 3.79
N GLY A 43 11.41 -6.19 3.80
CA GLY A 43 11.78 -7.04 4.94
C GLY A 43 10.86 -8.26 5.07
N SER A 44 10.96 -8.97 6.21
CA SER A 44 10.10 -10.11 6.53
C SER A 44 8.76 -9.64 7.13
N GLY A 45 7.92 -8.98 6.33
CA GLY A 45 6.65 -8.43 6.78
C GLY A 45 5.72 -8.04 5.65
N TRP A 46 4.52 -7.58 6.03
CA TRP A 46 3.49 -7.08 5.12
C TRP A 46 3.03 -5.70 5.56
N HIS A 47 2.65 -4.87 4.60
CA HIS A 47 2.00 -3.59 4.86
C HIS A 47 0.57 -3.61 4.35
N LEU A 48 -0.32 -2.99 5.11
CA LEU A 48 -1.69 -2.72 4.70
C LEU A 48 -1.77 -1.29 4.17
N GLY A 49 -2.25 -1.14 2.94
CA GLY A 49 -2.42 0.15 2.27
C GLY A 49 -3.72 0.20 1.49
N HIS A 50 -4.12 1.40 1.09
CA HIS A 50 -5.34 1.60 0.31
C HIS A 50 -5.02 1.96 -1.13
N VAL A 51 -5.78 1.40 -2.07
CA VAL A 51 -5.64 1.71 -3.49
C VAL A 51 -6.01 3.17 -3.73
N SER A 52 -5.04 3.95 -4.22
CA SER A 52 -5.22 5.36 -4.54
C SER A 52 -5.57 5.51 -6.02
N LEU A 53 -4.80 4.90 -6.92
CA LEU A 53 -4.99 4.96 -8.37
C LEU A 53 -4.60 3.62 -9.02
N LYS A 54 -5.26 3.27 -10.13
CA LYS A 54 -4.95 2.09 -10.96
C LYS A 54 -4.94 2.44 -12.45
N GLY A 55 -4.33 1.58 -13.27
CA GLY A 55 -4.31 1.70 -14.72
C GLY A 55 -3.38 2.80 -15.25
N GLU A 56 -3.67 3.35 -16.42
CA GLU A 56 -2.77 4.30 -17.11
C GLU A 56 -2.45 5.58 -16.32
N LEU A 57 -3.32 5.99 -15.40
CA LEU A 57 -3.06 7.14 -14.53
C LEU A 57 -1.83 6.92 -13.63
N VAL A 58 -1.57 5.67 -13.23
CA VAL A 58 -0.40 5.32 -12.42
C VAL A 58 0.88 5.52 -13.23
N ARG A 59 0.87 5.20 -14.53
CA ARG A 59 2.01 5.43 -15.43
C ARG A 59 2.40 6.90 -15.48
N LEU A 60 1.43 7.82 -15.46
CA LEU A 60 1.70 9.26 -15.41
C LEU A 60 2.38 9.66 -14.09
N GLN A 61 1.91 9.13 -12.96
CA GLN A 61 2.49 9.38 -11.64
C GLN A 61 3.91 8.83 -11.52
N MET A 62 4.15 7.61 -12.03
CA MET A 62 5.48 6.99 -12.05
C MET A 62 6.46 7.80 -12.90
N ARG A 63 6.04 8.25 -14.09
CA ARG A 63 6.85 9.15 -14.93
C ARG A 63 7.18 10.46 -14.22
N LYS A 64 6.19 11.06 -13.53
CA LYS A 64 6.39 12.30 -12.77
C LYS A 64 7.37 12.12 -11.61
N LYS A 65 7.31 10.98 -10.92
CA LYS A 65 8.24 10.61 -9.84
C LYS A 65 9.55 9.98 -10.34
N LYS A 66 9.75 9.86 -11.66
CA LYS A 66 10.91 9.20 -12.29
C LYS A 66 11.14 7.75 -11.81
N VAL A 67 10.08 7.04 -11.46
CA VAL A 67 10.15 5.63 -11.07
C VAL A 67 10.01 4.76 -12.31
N PRO A 68 11.01 3.91 -12.65
CA PRO A 68 10.89 3.01 -13.78
C PRO A 68 9.81 1.96 -13.50
N THR A 69 8.97 1.67 -14.48
CA THR A 69 7.87 0.68 -14.33
C THR A 69 8.37 -0.75 -14.12
N ASP A 70 9.64 -1.00 -14.43
CA ASP A 70 10.34 -2.27 -14.24
C ASP A 70 11.36 -2.23 -13.10
N SER A 71 11.28 -1.23 -12.21
CA SER A 71 12.16 -1.18 -11.05
C SER A 71 11.91 -2.39 -10.14
N ARG A 72 12.98 -2.99 -9.65
CA ARG A 72 12.93 -4.05 -8.61
C ARG A 72 12.34 -3.53 -7.29
N ASP A 73 12.29 -2.21 -7.14
CA ASP A 73 11.65 -1.51 -6.01
C ASP A 73 10.11 -1.63 -6.04
N ILE A 74 9.52 -1.95 -7.20
CA ILE A 74 8.07 -2.13 -7.31
C ILE A 74 7.74 -3.54 -6.83
N LYS A 75 7.29 -3.61 -5.58
CA LYS A 75 6.90 -4.86 -4.95
C LYS A 75 5.54 -5.36 -5.45
N PRO A 76 5.29 -6.68 -5.38
CA PRO A 76 3.99 -7.23 -5.74
C PRO A 76 2.93 -6.96 -4.67
N ILE A 77 1.68 -6.87 -5.10
CA ILE A 77 0.51 -6.94 -4.24
C ILE A 77 0.26 -8.41 -3.94
N LEU A 78 0.17 -8.76 -2.65
CA LEU A 78 0.00 -10.15 -2.22
C LEU A 78 -1.46 -10.58 -2.31
N ARG A 79 -2.37 -9.76 -1.74
CA ARG A 79 -3.81 -10.04 -1.71
C ARG A 79 -4.62 -8.79 -1.37
N VAL A 80 -5.93 -8.87 -1.60
CA VAL A 80 -6.90 -7.94 -1.00
C VAL A 80 -6.92 -8.18 0.51
N ALA A 81 -6.94 -7.09 1.29
CA ALA A 81 -7.00 -7.19 2.74
C ALA A 81 -8.34 -7.80 3.15
N THR A 82 -8.28 -8.76 4.08
CA THR A 82 -9.50 -9.25 4.73
C THR A 82 -9.86 -8.35 5.91
N PRO A 83 -11.12 -8.33 6.36
CA PRO A 83 -11.53 -7.57 7.54
C PRO A 83 -10.69 -7.92 8.79
N ASP A 84 -10.20 -9.15 8.89
CA ASP A 84 -9.27 -9.59 9.95
C ASP A 84 -7.89 -8.91 9.86
N ASP A 85 -7.37 -8.70 8.64
CA ASP A 85 -6.12 -7.96 8.42
C ASP A 85 -6.29 -6.47 8.79
N GLU A 86 -7.44 -5.88 8.46
CA GLU A 86 -7.77 -4.50 8.83
C GLU A 86 -7.90 -4.33 10.34
N GLU A 87 -8.57 -5.28 11.01
CA GLU A 87 -8.72 -5.27 12.46
C GLU A 87 -7.36 -5.45 13.18
N ARG A 88 -6.51 -6.39 12.73
CA ARG A 88 -5.15 -6.51 13.26
C ARG A 88 -4.34 -5.23 13.04
N TRP A 89 -4.44 -4.62 11.87
CA TRP A 89 -3.75 -3.37 11.58
C TRP A 89 -4.22 -2.23 12.50
N LEU A 90 -5.53 -2.13 12.73
CA LEU A 90 -6.13 -1.17 13.66
C LEU A 90 -5.71 -1.44 15.11
N ALA A 91 -5.68 -2.70 15.55
CA ALA A 91 -5.29 -3.09 16.90
C ALA A 91 -3.82 -2.76 17.19
N VAL A 92 -2.92 -3.06 16.24
CA VAL A 92 -1.49 -2.68 16.34
C VAL A 92 -1.35 -1.16 16.39
N ARG A 93 -2.10 -0.44 15.55
CA ARG A 93 -2.10 1.03 15.51
C ARG A 93 -2.56 1.65 16.84
N ASP A 94 -3.57 1.07 17.46
CA ASP A 94 -4.13 1.54 18.72
C ASP A 94 -3.14 1.31 19.88
N LEU A 95 -2.47 0.16 19.89
CA LEU A 95 -1.43 -0.17 20.87
C LEU A 95 -0.23 0.79 20.79
N GLU A 96 0.20 1.18 19.58
CA GLU A 96 1.25 2.18 19.39
C GLU A 96 0.82 3.57 19.89
N ASN A 97 -0.41 3.98 19.60
CA ASN A 97 -0.95 5.26 20.08
C ASN A 97 -1.06 5.30 21.63
N GLY A 98 -1.46 4.19 22.26
CA GLY A 98 -1.56 4.10 23.72
C GLY A 98 -0.20 4.20 24.42
N THR A 99 0.87 3.78 23.77
CA THR A 99 2.22 3.83 24.36
C THR A 99 2.82 5.24 24.33
N MET A 100 2.50 6.04 23.32
CA MET A 100 2.97 7.44 23.20
C MET A 100 2.37 8.40 24.25
N PHE A 101 1.25 8.04 24.90
CA PHE A 101 0.65 8.90 25.94
C PHE A 101 1.31 8.75 27.32
N ARG A 102 2.15 7.74 27.57
CA ARG A 102 2.82 7.57 28.87
C ARG A 102 4.14 8.32 29.01
N ALA A 103 4.73 8.79 27.91
CA ALA A 103 6.01 9.53 27.95
C ALA A 103 5.85 11.05 28.19
N ARG A 104 4.60 11.57 28.23
CA ARG A 104 4.34 13.01 28.38
C ARG A 104 3.78 13.42 29.76
N ALA A 105 3.83 12.51 30.73
CA ALA A 105 3.36 12.74 32.10
C ALA A 105 4.51 12.76 33.13
N VAL A 106 5.75 13.05 32.70
CA VAL A 106 6.95 13.09 33.59
C VAL A 106 7.62 14.46 33.59
N VAL A 107 6.91 15.53 33.22
CA VAL A 107 7.43 16.90 33.37
C VAL A 107 6.32 17.81 33.92
N ASP A 108 5.90 17.53 35.14
CA ASP A 108 5.23 18.51 36.00
C ASP A 108 5.39 18.03 37.45
N GLU A 109 6.59 18.24 37.99
CA GLU A 109 6.84 18.44 39.43
C GLU A 109 7.88 19.57 39.56
#